data_AF-A0A4S4CZY8-F1
#
_entry.id   AF-A0A4S4CZY8-F1
#
_cell.length_a   1.000
_cell.length_b   1.000
_cell.length_c   1.000
_cell.angle_alpha   90.00
_cell.angle_beta   90.00
_cell.angle_gamma   90.00
#
_symmetry.space_group_name_H-M   'P 1'
#
loop_
_entity.id
_entity.type
_entity.pdbx_description
1 polymer ?
#
loop_
_entity_poly.entity_id
_entity_poly.type
_entity_poly.pdbx_seq_one_letter_code
_entity_poly.pdbx_strand_id
1 'polypeptide(L)'
;MGKKTKKPGKGKEKTERKTAKAEEKRSRRETKKLSSEDDIDAILLSIQKEEAKKKEIHIEENVPAPSPRSNCSLNINPLKETELILYGGEFYNGTKTFVYGDLYRYDVEKQEWKLISSPNSPPPRSAHQAVAWKNYLYIFGNVAAFVSTNT
;
A
#
# COMPACT_ATOMS: atom_id res chain seq x y z
N MET A 1 6.90 -18.53 -87.24
CA MET A 1 5.85 -17.94 -86.37
C MET A 1 5.99 -18.52 -84.96
N GLY A 2 6.83 -17.93 -84.11
CA GLY A 2 7.10 -18.43 -82.74
C GLY A 2 6.40 -17.59 -81.67
N LYS A 3 5.56 -18.23 -80.84
CA LYS A 3 4.86 -17.61 -79.69
C LYS A 3 5.87 -17.21 -78.61
N LYS A 4 5.85 -15.94 -78.17
CA LYS A 4 6.56 -15.49 -76.95
C LYS A 4 5.62 -15.54 -75.75
N THR A 5 5.86 -16.47 -74.83
CA THR A 5 5.32 -16.45 -73.46
C THR A 5 6.13 -15.46 -72.61
N LYS A 6 5.48 -14.42 -72.06
CA LYS A 6 6.10 -13.51 -71.09
C LYS A 6 6.01 -14.12 -69.69
N LYS A 7 7.15 -14.52 -69.10
CA LYS A 7 7.28 -14.78 -67.66
C LYS A 7 7.37 -13.44 -66.91
N PRO A 8 6.46 -13.10 -65.98
CA PRO A 8 6.77 -12.13 -64.93
C PRO A 8 7.55 -12.90 -63.84
N GLY A 9 8.69 -12.49 -63.30
CA GLY A 9 9.51 -11.29 -63.41
C GLY A 9 10.27 -11.22 -62.07
N LYS A 10 11.61 -11.24 -62.10
CA LYS A 10 12.54 -11.21 -60.94
C LYS A 10 12.24 -10.12 -59.88
N GLY A 11 11.38 -9.16 -60.20
CA GLY A 11 10.94 -8.09 -59.30
C GLY A 11 9.99 -8.54 -58.19
N LYS A 12 9.05 -9.47 -58.45
CA LYS A 12 8.07 -9.89 -57.42
C LYS A 12 8.72 -10.60 -56.24
N GLU A 13 9.60 -11.55 -56.53
CA GLU A 13 10.34 -12.31 -55.51
C GLU A 13 11.29 -11.42 -54.68
N LYS A 14 11.87 -10.39 -55.30
CA LYS A 14 12.75 -9.42 -54.60
C LYS A 14 11.95 -8.48 -53.70
N THR A 15 10.71 -8.16 -54.07
CA THR A 15 9.81 -7.34 -53.25
C THR A 15 9.29 -8.14 -52.05
N GLU A 16 8.87 -9.39 -52.27
CA GLU A 16 8.38 -10.29 -51.21
C GLU A 16 9.45 -10.59 -50.14
N ARG A 17 10.70 -10.82 -50.56
CA ARG A 17 11.82 -10.98 -49.60
C ARG A 17 12.12 -9.70 -48.81
N LYS A 18 11.86 -8.52 -49.37
CA LYS A 18 12.04 -7.24 -48.67
C LYS A 18 10.91 -6.98 -47.67
N THR A 19 9.67 -7.30 -48.02
CA THR A 19 8.53 -7.21 -47.09
C THR A 19 8.67 -8.19 -45.94
N ALA A 20 9.04 -9.44 -46.19
CA ALA A 20 9.25 -10.45 -45.14
C ALA A 20 10.35 -10.04 -44.14
N LYS A 21 11.48 -9.49 -44.63
CA LYS A 21 12.54 -8.96 -43.74
C LYS A 21 12.11 -7.72 -42.95
N ALA A 22 11.21 -6.90 -43.48
CA ALA A 22 10.69 -5.74 -42.78
C ALA A 22 9.69 -6.15 -41.68
N GLU A 23 8.84 -7.13 -41.96
CA GLU A 23 7.90 -7.74 -41.01
C GLU A 23 8.63 -8.47 -39.88
N GLU A 24 9.64 -9.28 -40.18
CA GLU A 24 10.44 -9.99 -39.16
C GLU A 24 11.21 -9.00 -38.26
N LYS A 25 11.69 -7.89 -38.81
CA LYS A 25 12.37 -6.84 -38.03
C LYS A 25 11.38 -6.03 -37.18
N ARG A 26 10.14 -5.90 -37.63
CA ARG A 26 9.05 -5.25 -36.89
C ARG A 26 8.55 -6.15 -35.76
N SER A 27 8.31 -7.43 -36.04
CA SER A 27 7.90 -8.41 -35.03
C SER A 27 8.98 -8.61 -33.96
N ARG A 28 10.27 -8.58 -34.34
CA ARG A 28 11.40 -8.60 -33.38
C ARG A 28 11.52 -7.32 -32.54
N ARG A 29 11.05 -6.17 -33.06
CA ARG A 29 10.95 -4.91 -32.28
C ARG A 29 9.74 -4.90 -31.35
N GLU A 30 8.64 -5.52 -31.77
CA GLU A 30 7.42 -5.67 -30.96
C GLU A 30 7.64 -6.70 -29.83
N THR A 31 8.24 -7.85 -30.11
CA THR A 31 8.62 -8.83 -29.07
C THR A 31 9.69 -8.33 -28.12
N LYS A 32 10.58 -7.41 -28.55
CA LYS A 32 11.54 -6.74 -27.65
C LYS A 32 10.92 -5.61 -26.82
N LYS A 33 9.72 -5.12 -27.18
CA LYS A 33 8.92 -4.19 -26.36
C LYS A 33 8.05 -4.90 -25.32
N LEU A 34 7.88 -6.22 -25.46
CA LEU A 34 7.11 -7.10 -24.59
C LEU A 34 8.04 -7.90 -23.65
N SER A 35 9.19 -7.33 -23.25
CA SER A 35 9.86 -7.83 -22.05
C SER A 35 8.94 -7.50 -20.88
N SER A 36 8.55 -8.54 -20.16
CA SER A 36 7.60 -8.60 -19.05
C SER A 36 7.83 -7.66 -17.85
N GLU A 37 8.76 -6.71 -17.97
CA GLU A 37 9.01 -5.61 -17.04
C GLU A 37 8.49 -4.25 -17.55
N ASP A 38 7.93 -4.18 -18.78
CA ASP A 38 7.45 -2.93 -19.40
C ASP A 38 5.93 -2.91 -19.71
N ASP A 39 5.17 -3.94 -19.32
CA ASP A 39 3.71 -3.94 -19.44
C ASP A 39 3.12 -3.00 -18.38
N ILE A 40 3.06 -1.70 -18.73
CA ILE A 40 2.62 -0.60 -17.86
C ILE A 40 1.29 -0.93 -17.17
N ASP A 41 0.34 -1.54 -17.89
CA ASP A 41 -0.97 -1.90 -17.33
C ASP A 41 -0.86 -2.98 -16.23
N ALA A 42 0.03 -3.96 -16.40
CA ALA A 42 0.27 -5.00 -15.40
C ALA A 42 0.96 -4.43 -14.15
N ILE A 43 1.88 -3.47 -14.34
CA ILE A 43 2.55 -2.75 -13.24
C ILE A 43 1.57 -1.84 -12.49
N LEU A 44 0.69 -1.14 -13.21
CA LEU A 44 -0.36 -0.33 -12.57
C LEU A 44 -1.31 -1.21 -11.75
N LEU A 45 -1.70 -2.38 -12.28
CA LEU A 45 -2.53 -3.34 -11.56
C LEU A 45 -1.84 -3.92 -10.31
N SER A 46 -0.54 -4.22 -10.38
CA SER A 46 0.21 -4.72 -9.22
C SER A 46 0.37 -3.63 -8.15
N ILE A 47 0.71 -2.40 -8.53
CA ILE A 47 0.78 -1.24 -7.62
C ILE A 47 -0.57 -1.00 -6.95
N GLN A 48 -1.67 -0.99 -7.72
CA GLN A 48 -3.02 -0.81 -7.16
C GLN A 48 -3.37 -1.92 -6.17
N LYS A 49 -3.02 -3.18 -6.47
CA LYS A 49 -3.26 -4.31 -5.59
C LYS A 49 -2.43 -4.22 -4.30
N GLU A 50 -1.18 -3.78 -4.40
CA GLU A 50 -0.33 -3.55 -3.23
C GLU A 50 -0.80 -2.35 -2.40
N GLU A 51 -1.21 -1.25 -3.04
CA GLU A 51 -1.78 -0.09 -2.36
C GLU A 51 -3.10 -0.42 -1.66
N ALA A 52 -3.96 -1.23 -2.28
CA ALA A 52 -5.21 -1.68 -1.68
C ALA A 52 -4.94 -2.52 -0.42
N LYS A 53 -3.98 -3.45 -0.49
CA LYS A 53 -3.54 -4.23 0.68
C LYS A 53 -2.97 -3.33 1.79
N LYS A 54 -2.18 -2.32 1.43
CA LYS A 54 -1.62 -1.36 2.40
C LYS A 54 -2.68 -0.48 3.07
N LYS A 55 -3.82 -0.27 2.41
CA LYS A 55 -4.96 0.52 2.91
C LYS A 55 -6.01 -0.33 3.63
N GLU A 56 -5.78 -1.64 3.78
CA GLU A 56 -6.70 -2.49 4.53
C GLU A 56 -6.72 -2.05 6.00
N ILE A 57 -7.94 -1.85 6.52
CA ILE A 57 -8.20 -1.49 7.92
C ILE A 57 -8.97 -2.65 8.52
N HIS A 58 -8.38 -3.28 9.53
CA HIS A 58 -9.02 -4.30 10.32
C HIS A 58 -9.59 -3.66 11.60
N ILE A 59 -10.83 -3.99 11.92
CA ILE A 59 -11.52 -3.51 13.12
C ILE A 59 -12.00 -4.73 13.89
N GLU A 60 -11.44 -4.90 15.08
CA GLU A 60 -11.91 -5.88 16.06
C GLU A 60 -12.92 -5.19 16.98
N GLU A 61 -14.13 -5.71 17.01
CA GLU A 61 -15.26 -5.17 17.77
C GLU A 61 -15.34 -5.81 19.17
N ASN A 62 -15.84 -5.07 20.16
CA ASN A 62 -16.05 -5.52 21.54
C ASN A 62 -14.80 -6.17 22.18
N VAL A 63 -13.67 -5.50 22.03
CA VAL A 63 -12.42 -5.92 22.68
C VAL A 63 -12.41 -5.48 24.16
N PRO A 64 -11.60 -6.13 25.02
CA PRO A 64 -11.39 -5.64 26.37
C PRO A 64 -10.80 -4.23 26.40
N ALA A 65 -10.99 -3.53 27.51
CA ALA A 65 -10.38 -2.23 27.74
C ALA A 65 -8.84 -2.30 27.61
N PRO A 66 -8.19 -1.25 27.07
CA PRO A 66 -6.74 -1.23 26.92
C PRO A 66 -6.04 -1.38 28.27
N SER A 67 -4.88 -2.02 28.25
CA SER A 67 -4.03 -2.16 29.44
C SER A 67 -3.69 -0.80 30.07
N PRO A 68 -3.49 -0.74 31.39
CA PRO A 68 -3.03 0.47 32.08
C PRO A 68 -1.78 1.05 31.39
N ARG A 69 -1.85 2.33 31.04
CA ARG A 69 -0.81 3.02 30.28
C ARG A 69 -0.81 4.51 30.60
N SER A 70 0.36 5.10 30.49
CA SER A 70 0.62 6.52 30.66
C SER A 70 1.10 7.12 29.33
N ASN A 71 1.12 8.45 29.22
CA ASN A 71 1.67 9.13 28.05
C ASN A 71 1.04 8.71 26.70
N CYS A 72 -0.23 8.26 26.72
CA CYS A 72 -1.04 8.04 25.54
C CYS A 72 -1.77 9.33 25.14
N SER A 73 -2.30 9.37 23.91
CA SER A 73 -3.21 10.45 23.50
C SER A 73 -4.65 9.94 23.43
N LEU A 74 -5.58 10.79 23.84
CA LEU A 74 -7.02 10.57 23.75
C LEU A 74 -7.65 11.76 23.02
N ASN A 75 -8.32 11.50 21.92
CA ASN A 75 -8.95 12.52 21.08
C ASN A 75 -10.43 12.19 20.86
N ILE A 76 -11.26 13.20 20.63
CA ILE A 76 -12.63 13.00 20.17
C ILE A 76 -12.60 12.63 18.68
N ASN A 77 -13.44 11.69 18.25
CA ASN A 77 -13.60 11.40 16.85
C ASN A 77 -14.39 12.54 16.17
N PRO A 78 -13.81 13.28 15.20
CA PRO A 78 -14.48 14.38 14.52
C PRO A 78 -15.65 13.93 13.62
N LEU A 79 -15.75 12.63 13.32
CA LEU A 79 -16.81 12.05 12.50
C LEU A 79 -17.95 11.46 13.33
N LYS A 80 -17.72 11.21 14.62
CA LYS A 80 -18.69 10.58 15.53
C LYS A 80 -18.53 11.17 16.93
N GLU A 81 -19.51 11.95 17.35
CA GLU A 81 -19.48 12.69 18.62
C GLU A 81 -19.42 11.78 19.86
N THR A 82 -19.93 10.56 19.74
CA THR A 82 -20.01 9.59 20.83
C THR A 82 -18.78 8.68 20.92
N GLU A 83 -17.71 9.00 20.18
CA GLU A 83 -16.57 8.11 20.07
C GLU A 83 -15.25 8.82 20.37
N LEU A 84 -14.43 8.17 21.20
CA LEU A 84 -13.09 8.61 21.54
C LEU A 84 -12.07 7.73 20.83
N ILE A 85 -10.93 8.30 20.49
CA ILE A 85 -9.81 7.65 19.83
C ILE A 85 -8.62 7.68 20.79
N LEU A 86 -8.13 6.51 21.18
CA LEU A 86 -6.95 6.35 22.03
C LEU A 86 -5.80 5.76 21.21
N TYR A 87 -4.62 6.37 21.28
CA TYR A 87 -3.44 5.86 20.59
C TYR A 87 -2.21 5.80 21.49
N GLY A 88 -1.47 4.69 21.37
CA GLY A 88 -0.13 4.50 21.91
C GLY A 88 -0.04 4.58 23.45
N GLY A 89 1.08 5.13 23.93
CA GLY A 89 1.40 5.24 25.35
C GLY A 89 2.46 4.25 25.81
N GLU A 90 2.75 4.24 27.10
CA GLU A 90 3.73 3.35 27.72
C GLU A 90 3.33 2.88 29.11
N PHE A 91 3.88 1.73 29.51
CA PHE A 91 3.73 1.16 30.83
C PHE A 91 5.09 0.67 31.33
N TYR A 92 5.46 1.05 32.55
CA TYR A 92 6.66 0.58 33.21
C TYR A 92 6.29 -0.33 34.37
N ASN A 93 6.77 -1.57 34.34
CA ASN A 93 6.44 -2.58 35.35
C ASN A 93 7.48 -2.68 36.49
N GLY A 94 8.44 -1.74 36.57
CA GLY A 94 9.57 -1.80 37.52
C GLY A 94 10.83 -2.46 36.97
N THR A 95 10.78 -3.09 35.79
CA THR A 95 11.94 -3.74 35.16
C THR A 95 12.07 -3.35 33.69
N LYS A 96 10.97 -3.31 32.96
CA LYS A 96 10.91 -3.03 31.52
C LYS A 96 9.82 -2.02 31.21
N THR A 97 10.11 -1.15 30.25
CA THR A 97 9.13 -0.25 29.64
C THR A 97 8.51 -0.93 28.43
N PHE A 98 7.19 -1.00 28.41
CA PHE A 98 6.38 -1.42 27.28
C PHE A 98 5.83 -0.18 26.59
N VAL A 99 6.07 -0.08 25.28
CA VAL A 99 5.57 1.03 24.47
C VAL A 99 4.56 0.47 23.49
N TYR A 100 3.41 1.13 23.41
CA TYR A 100 2.26 0.67 22.64
C TYR A 100 2.13 1.46 21.33
N GLY A 101 1.61 0.80 20.30
CA GLY A 101 1.30 1.37 18.97
C GLY A 101 -0.07 0.95 18.46
N ASP A 102 -0.92 0.50 19.37
CA ASP A 102 -2.31 0.12 19.11
C ASP A 102 -3.20 1.37 19.08
N LEU A 103 -4.24 1.31 18.25
CA LEU A 103 -5.24 2.37 18.08
C LEU A 103 -6.60 1.82 18.52
N TYR A 104 -7.17 2.40 19.56
CA TYR A 104 -8.50 2.04 20.02
C TYR A 104 -9.52 3.12 19.68
N ARG A 105 -10.76 2.67 19.44
CA ARG A 105 -11.95 3.50 19.47
C ARG A 105 -12.81 3.07 20.65
N TYR A 106 -13.32 4.04 21.39
CA TYR A 106 -14.22 3.82 22.50
C TYR A 106 -15.56 4.49 22.22
N ASP A 107 -16.61 3.70 22.16
CA ASP A 107 -17.98 4.18 22.02
C ASP A 107 -18.54 4.48 23.42
N VAL A 108 -18.83 5.74 23.71
CA VAL A 108 -19.27 6.20 25.04
C VAL A 108 -20.72 5.78 25.33
N GLU A 109 -21.57 5.65 24.30
CA GLU A 109 -22.96 5.23 24.50
C GLU A 109 -23.05 3.74 24.81
N LYS A 110 -22.29 2.92 24.08
CA LYS A 110 -22.27 1.47 24.26
C LYS A 110 -21.30 1.00 25.33
N GLN A 111 -20.35 1.85 25.71
CA GLN A 111 -19.24 1.52 26.60
C GLN A 111 -18.39 0.36 26.06
N GLU A 112 -18.22 0.31 24.74
CA GLU A 112 -17.51 -0.75 24.03
C GLU A 112 -16.20 -0.23 23.45
N TRP A 113 -15.16 -1.07 23.52
CA TRP A 113 -13.88 -0.80 22.87
C TRP A 113 -13.78 -1.54 21.54
N LYS A 114 -13.11 -0.90 20.60
CA LYS A 114 -12.77 -1.45 19.29
C LYS A 114 -11.28 -1.27 19.05
N LEU A 115 -10.60 -2.31 18.60
CA LEU A 115 -9.20 -2.23 18.21
C LEU A 115 -9.13 -2.03 16.69
N ILE A 116 -8.42 -1.00 16.25
CA ILE A 116 -8.15 -0.76 14.84
C ILE A 116 -6.70 -1.14 14.56
N SER A 117 -6.50 -1.97 13.55
CA SER A 117 -5.18 -2.23 13.00
C SER A 117 -5.15 -1.99 11.50
N SER A 118 -4.00 -1.47 11.04
CA SER A 118 -3.72 -1.28 9.62
C SER A 118 -2.25 -1.57 9.38
N PRO A 119 -1.86 -2.15 8.22
CA PRO A 119 -0.46 -2.38 7.88
C PRO A 119 0.40 -1.11 7.91
N ASN A 120 -0.21 0.06 7.69
CA ASN A 120 0.45 1.36 7.70
C ASN A 120 0.32 2.11 9.05
N SER A 121 0.00 1.41 10.13
CA SER A 121 -0.10 2.04 11.45
C SER A 121 1.26 2.61 11.88
N PRO A 122 1.30 3.77 12.56
CA PRO A 122 2.57 4.30 13.04
C PRO A 122 3.21 3.31 14.03
N PRO A 123 4.55 3.29 14.13
CA PRO A 123 5.23 2.44 15.09
C PRO A 123 4.88 2.84 16.54
N PRO A 124 5.07 1.92 17.51
CA PRO A 124 4.87 2.18 18.92
C PRO A 124 5.58 3.44 19.40
N ARG A 125 4.86 4.30 20.13
CA ARG A 125 5.37 5.59 20.62
C ARG A 125 4.64 6.06 21.87
N SER A 126 5.37 6.78 22.72
CA SER A 126 4.85 7.38 23.95
C SER A 126 5.11 8.88 23.98
N ALA A 127 4.35 9.57 24.82
CA ALA A 127 4.40 11.02 25.04
C ALA A 127 4.15 11.86 23.77
N HIS A 128 3.59 11.27 22.72
CA HIS A 128 3.24 11.99 21.49
C HIS A 128 2.07 12.94 21.71
N GLN A 129 1.93 13.92 20.83
CA GLN A 129 0.72 14.73 20.72
C GLN A 129 -0.11 14.24 19.55
N ALA A 130 -1.42 14.33 19.70
CA ALA A 130 -2.34 14.01 18.63
C ALA A 130 -3.44 15.05 18.54
N VAL A 131 -3.84 15.39 17.31
CA VAL A 131 -4.88 16.36 17.00
C VAL A 131 -5.80 15.76 15.96
N ALA A 132 -7.09 15.69 16.28
CA ALA A 132 -8.11 15.29 15.32
C ALA A 132 -8.64 16.49 14.53
N TRP A 133 -8.64 16.40 13.20
CA TRP A 133 -9.18 17.43 12.32
C TRP A 133 -9.84 16.82 11.08
N LYS A 134 -11.11 17.16 10.87
CA LYS A 134 -11.96 16.63 9.79
C LYS A 134 -12.02 15.10 9.80
N ASN A 135 -11.32 14.43 8.89
CA ASN A 135 -11.31 12.98 8.75
C ASN A 135 -9.95 12.40 9.11
N TYR A 136 -9.07 13.20 9.73
CA TYR A 136 -7.68 12.85 9.99
C TYR A 136 -7.37 12.95 11.48
N LEU A 137 -6.56 12.00 11.95
CA LEU A 137 -5.86 12.11 13.22
C LEU A 137 -4.39 12.34 12.92
N TYR A 138 -3.89 13.52 13.26
CA TYR A 138 -2.47 13.86 13.13
C TYR A 138 -1.76 13.50 14.43
N ILE A 139 -0.70 12.72 14.35
CA ILE A 139 0.13 12.33 15.50
C ILE A 139 1.54 12.84 15.25
N PHE A 140 2.09 13.63 16.18
CA PHE A 140 3.40 14.26 16.05
C PHE A 140 4.14 14.33 17.39
N GLY A 141 5.46 14.51 17.30
CA GLY A 141 6.35 14.65 18.46
C GLY A 141 6.79 13.33 19.12
N ASN A 142 7.75 13.51 20.04
CA ASN A 142 8.38 12.55 20.96
C ASN A 142 8.93 11.24 20.38
N VAL A 143 9.60 10.48 21.25
CA VAL A 143 10.51 9.38 20.89
C VAL A 143 9.71 8.16 20.44
N ALA A 144 9.90 7.76 19.17
CA ALA A 144 9.65 6.38 18.77
C ALA A 144 10.63 5.52 19.57
N ALA A 145 10.14 4.55 20.33
CA ALA A 145 11.04 3.60 20.98
C ALA A 145 11.86 2.94 19.87
N PHE A 146 13.16 3.24 19.82
CA PHE A 146 14.09 2.54 18.95
C PHE A 146 14.10 1.08 19.42
N VAL A 147 13.33 0.23 18.75
CA VAL A 147 13.52 -1.20 18.86
C VAL A 147 14.81 -1.48 18.12
N SER A 148 15.92 -1.52 18.85
CA SER A 148 17.17 -2.09 18.34
C SER A 148 16.90 -3.57 18.07
N THR A 149 16.61 -3.91 16.80
CA THR A 149 16.75 -5.28 16.35
C THR A 149 18.24 -5.49 16.09
N ASN A 150 18.93 -6.15 17.02
CA ASN A 150 20.21 -6.77 16.71
C ASN A 150 19.95 -7.85 15.66
N THR A 151 20.36 -7.59 14.43
CA THR A 151 20.70 -8.63 13.43
C THR A 151 22.11 -9.13 13.67
#